data_AF-A0A0G0QE29-F1
#
_entry.id   AF-A0A0G0QE29-F1
#
_cell.length_a   1.000
_cell.length_b   1.000
_cell.length_c   1.000
_cell.angle_alpha   90.00
_cell.angle_beta   90.00
_cell.angle_gamma   90.00
#
_symmetry.space_group_name_H-M   'P 1'
#
loop_
_entity.id
_entity.type
_entity.pdbx_description
1 polymer ?
#
loop_
_entity_poly.entity_id
_entity_poly.type
_entity_poly.pdbx_seq_one_letter_code
_entity_poly.pdbx_strand_id
1 'polypeptide(L)'
;MNSKETRQAAKQTTHERDGWKCVVCGIPGNSETLSDHHLIERSLWASEENDGYICANLVSLCSSCHLKAEQTLISVEELREMAGITEIVVPEQFYPETQLTKWGDEILIGGRRLKGPLFDEESVQEVLREGRVLGFYDNRFKYPRTFHMPFSPGALSDDKKLKDCSQFEGKEVVIFVKIDGENFQVYSDGYMHARSLSKPNHPSQAWAKNYLSQRAYLIPEGWRLSCENVYAEHSIHYSNLDNYVYLFAIWNERNEVLPFDELVEWSELLDITLCPVLWRGIWDEEIVRNIYRSKYNLDDMEGWVSWTTHGFHYKDFHKNVAKYVQSGWSENIKHGGIHWRDKPVIPNRLRERKQ
;
A
#
# COMPACT_ATOMS: atom_id res chain seq x y z
N MET A 1 3.99 -25.11 19.00
CA MET A 1 5.32 -24.57 19.36
C MET A 1 5.11 -23.13 19.80
N ASN A 2 5.78 -22.70 20.86
CA ASN A 2 5.73 -21.29 21.28
C ASN A 2 6.55 -20.44 20.29
N SER A 3 6.19 -19.16 20.08
CA SER A 3 6.82 -18.28 19.08
C SER A 3 8.35 -18.17 19.21
N LYS A 4 8.88 -18.26 20.44
CA LYS A 4 10.34 -18.29 20.69
C LYS A 4 11.04 -19.53 20.13
N GLU A 5 10.40 -20.70 20.23
CA GLU A 5 10.95 -21.97 19.72
C GLU A 5 11.01 -21.93 18.20
N THR A 6 9.97 -21.39 17.56
CA THR A 6 9.90 -21.25 16.11
C THR A 6 10.97 -20.27 15.59
N ARG A 7 11.23 -19.16 16.29
CA ARG A 7 12.32 -18.22 15.94
C ARG A 7 13.70 -18.86 16.03
N GLN A 8 13.97 -19.60 17.11
CA GLN A 8 15.24 -20.30 17.28
C GLN A 8 15.44 -21.39 16.20
N ALA A 9 14.37 -22.14 15.89
CA ALA A 9 14.40 -23.11 14.81
C ALA A 9 14.74 -22.45 13.46
N ALA A 10 14.08 -21.33 13.11
CA ALA A 10 14.33 -20.61 11.87
C ALA A 10 15.80 -20.14 11.74
N LYS A 11 16.37 -19.60 12.82
CA LYS A 11 17.79 -19.19 12.87
C LYS A 11 18.74 -20.37 12.68
N GLN A 12 18.52 -21.46 13.43
CA GLN A 12 19.33 -22.66 13.33
C GLN A 12 19.30 -23.23 11.90
N THR A 13 18.12 -23.38 11.32
CA THR A 13 17.96 -23.84 9.93
C THR A 13 18.65 -22.91 8.94
N THR A 14 18.63 -21.60 9.18
CA THR A 14 19.33 -20.61 8.34
C THR A 14 20.85 -20.82 8.38
N HIS A 15 21.45 -20.93 9.58
CA HIS A 15 22.88 -21.15 9.72
C HIS A 15 23.34 -22.50 9.15
N GLU A 16 22.53 -23.55 9.31
CA GLU A 16 22.79 -24.87 8.72
C GLU A 16 22.76 -24.82 7.19
N ARG A 17 21.74 -24.17 6.60
CA ARG A 17 21.66 -23.94 5.14
C ARG A 17 22.88 -23.18 4.63
N ASP A 18 23.30 -22.14 5.34
CA ASP A 18 24.42 -21.29 4.95
C ASP A 18 25.79 -21.90 5.31
N GLY A 19 25.82 -23.13 5.84
CA GLY A 19 27.03 -23.87 6.17
C GLY A 19 27.89 -23.19 7.24
N TRP A 20 27.25 -22.47 8.18
CA TRP A 20 27.91 -21.68 9.24
C TRP A 20 28.96 -20.70 8.71
N LYS A 21 28.66 -20.08 7.56
CA LYS A 21 29.51 -19.08 6.91
C LYS A 21 28.69 -17.85 6.54
N CYS A 22 29.36 -16.72 6.40
CA CYS A 22 28.76 -15.56 5.75
C CYS A 22 28.45 -15.90 4.28
N VAL A 23 27.20 -15.75 3.84
CA VAL A 23 26.80 -16.08 2.46
C VAL A 23 27.47 -15.20 1.42
N VAL A 24 27.92 -14.00 1.79
CA VAL A 24 28.55 -13.03 0.88
C VAL A 24 30.05 -13.28 0.72
N CYS A 25 30.80 -13.43 1.81
CA CYS A 25 32.26 -13.49 1.77
C CYS A 25 32.85 -14.86 2.16
N GLY A 26 32.03 -15.82 2.58
CA GLY A 26 32.44 -17.18 2.92
C GLY A 26 33.19 -17.33 4.24
N ILE A 27 33.38 -16.25 5.01
CA ILE A 27 34.05 -16.30 6.32
C ILE A 27 33.24 -17.23 7.25
N PRO A 28 33.86 -18.28 7.82
CA PRO A 28 33.20 -19.15 8.77
C PRO A 28 32.95 -18.44 10.10
N GLY A 29 31.90 -18.84 10.79
CA GLY A 29 31.56 -18.30 12.10
C GLY A 29 30.68 -19.25 12.90
N ASN A 30 30.05 -18.69 13.93
CA ASN A 30 29.14 -19.36 14.85
C ASN A 30 27.99 -18.39 15.18
N SER A 31 27.10 -18.78 16.10
CA SER A 31 25.94 -17.98 16.50
C SER A 31 26.28 -16.63 17.16
N GLU A 32 27.54 -16.39 17.54
CA GLU A 32 27.99 -15.12 18.14
C GLU A 32 28.62 -14.19 17.10
N THR A 33 29.22 -14.75 16.04
CA THR A 33 29.98 -14.01 15.02
C THR A 33 29.22 -13.81 13.71
N LEU A 34 28.19 -14.62 13.46
CA LEU A 34 27.26 -14.46 12.34
C LEU A 34 25.94 -13.88 12.85
N SER A 35 25.45 -12.87 12.13
CA SER A 35 24.14 -12.27 12.37
C SER A 35 23.07 -12.93 11.53
N ASP A 36 21.90 -13.15 12.12
CA ASP A 36 20.66 -13.54 11.44
C ASP A 36 20.06 -12.33 10.71
N HIS A 37 20.57 -12.05 9.51
CA HIS A 37 20.09 -10.91 8.75
C HIS A 37 18.72 -11.20 8.15
N HIS A 38 17.74 -10.36 8.45
CA HIS A 38 16.45 -10.40 7.77
C HIS A 38 16.59 -9.72 6.41
N LEU A 39 16.25 -10.46 5.35
CA LEU A 39 16.21 -9.95 3.98
C LEU A 39 15.23 -8.78 3.86
N ILE A 40 14.02 -8.92 4.41
CA ILE A 40 13.06 -7.82 4.58
C ILE A 40 12.80 -7.63 6.08
N GLU A 41 12.87 -6.37 6.51
CA GLU A 41 12.80 -5.97 7.92
C GLU A 41 11.56 -6.54 8.61
N ARG A 42 11.79 -7.13 9.79
CA ARG A 42 10.77 -7.89 10.52
C ARG A 42 9.60 -7.04 11.00
N SER A 43 9.82 -5.75 11.29
CA SER A 43 8.74 -4.85 11.74
C SER A 43 7.67 -4.59 10.68
N LEU A 44 7.94 -4.95 9.42
CA LEU A 44 6.97 -4.86 8.32
C LEU A 44 5.94 -5.99 8.33
N TRP A 45 6.17 -7.09 9.04
CA TRP A 45 5.29 -8.27 9.02
C TRP A 45 4.13 -8.09 10.00
N ALA A 46 2.89 -8.24 9.51
CA ALA A 46 1.69 -7.94 10.30
C ALA A 46 1.20 -9.12 11.15
N SER A 47 1.54 -10.37 10.78
CA SER A 47 1.08 -11.58 11.47
C SER A 47 2.11 -12.18 12.42
N GLU A 48 1.63 -12.53 13.62
CA GLU A 48 2.39 -13.02 14.78
C GLU A 48 3.04 -14.41 14.61
N GLU A 49 3.03 -15.00 13.41
CA GLU A 49 3.75 -16.24 13.15
C GLU A 49 5.19 -15.93 12.75
N ASN A 50 5.93 -15.50 13.78
CA ASN A 50 7.39 -15.40 13.85
C ASN A 50 8.04 -14.05 13.51
N ASP A 51 7.35 -12.90 13.45
CA ASP A 51 7.98 -11.57 13.27
C ASP A 51 9.07 -11.58 12.15
N GLY A 52 8.75 -12.11 10.97
CA GLY A 52 9.71 -12.20 9.86
C GLY A 52 10.86 -13.22 10.02
N TYR A 53 10.93 -13.98 11.12
CA TYR A 53 11.86 -15.12 11.31
C TYR A 53 11.40 -16.34 10.51
N ILE A 54 11.51 -16.23 9.20
CA ILE A 54 11.22 -17.27 8.20
C ILE A 54 12.57 -17.61 7.56
N CYS A 55 12.91 -18.89 7.41
CA CYS A 55 14.20 -19.30 6.83
C CYS A 55 14.44 -18.65 5.44
N ALA A 56 13.39 -18.54 4.61
CA ALA A 56 13.43 -17.87 3.31
C ALA A 56 13.56 -16.32 3.39
N ASN A 57 13.43 -15.72 4.57
CA ASN A 57 13.66 -14.30 4.86
C ASN A 57 14.95 -14.05 5.65
N LEU A 58 15.76 -15.08 5.93
CA LEU A 58 16.96 -14.97 6.75
C LEU A 58 18.20 -15.41 5.98
N VAL A 59 19.33 -14.75 6.24
CA VAL A 59 20.66 -15.15 5.77
C VAL A 59 21.72 -14.89 6.84
N SER A 60 22.77 -15.71 6.86
CA SER A 60 23.89 -15.61 7.77
C SER A 60 24.93 -14.62 7.22
N LEU A 61 25.18 -13.53 7.94
CA LEU A 61 26.15 -12.51 7.53
C LEU A 61 27.18 -12.23 8.63
N CYS A 62 28.44 -12.01 8.25
CA CYS A 62 29.41 -11.40 9.16
C CYS A 62 29.08 -9.91 9.36
N SER A 63 29.62 -9.29 10.40
CA SER A 63 29.30 -7.89 10.77
C SER A 63 29.50 -6.88 9.62
N SER A 64 30.54 -7.05 8.79
CA SER A 64 30.79 -6.14 7.65
C SER A 64 29.76 -6.30 6.52
N CYS A 65 29.42 -7.54 6.16
CA CYS A 65 28.42 -7.80 5.11
C CYS A 65 27.01 -7.49 5.60
N HIS A 66 26.73 -7.71 6.89
CA HIS A 66 25.47 -7.31 7.52
C HIS A 66 25.25 -5.81 7.37
N LEU A 67 26.23 -4.98 7.74
CA LEU A 67 26.12 -3.53 7.59
C LEU A 67 25.85 -3.12 6.13
N LYS A 68 26.53 -3.72 5.15
CA LYS A 68 26.28 -3.43 3.73
C LYS A 68 24.86 -3.80 3.28
N ALA A 69 24.30 -4.89 3.82
CA ALA A 69 22.93 -5.30 3.53
C ALA A 69 21.91 -4.34 4.18
N GLU A 70 22.14 -3.91 5.43
CA GLU A 70 21.35 -2.84 6.08
C GLU A 70 21.40 -1.53 5.29
N GLN A 71 22.58 -1.18 4.76
CA GLN A 71 22.80 -0.03 3.88
C GLN A 71 22.24 -0.22 2.48
N THR A 72 21.66 -1.39 2.15
CA THR A 72 21.12 -1.77 0.84
C THR A 72 22.16 -1.72 -0.30
N LEU A 73 23.45 -1.85 0.04
CA LEU A 73 24.56 -1.98 -0.91
C LEU A 73 24.70 -3.41 -1.45
N ILE A 74 24.12 -4.37 -0.74
CA ILE A 74 23.87 -5.72 -1.20
C ILE A 74 22.35 -5.87 -1.18
N SER A 75 21.76 -6.15 -2.35
CA SER A 75 20.31 -6.26 -2.50
C SER A 75 19.77 -7.54 -1.89
N VAL A 76 18.45 -7.56 -1.66
CA VAL A 76 17.74 -8.74 -1.19
C VAL A 76 17.87 -9.89 -2.18
N GLU A 77 17.80 -9.59 -3.47
CA GLU A 77 17.90 -10.54 -4.57
C GLU A 77 19.31 -11.14 -4.67
N GLU A 78 20.37 -10.33 -4.54
CA GLU A 78 21.76 -10.84 -4.47
C GLU A 78 21.94 -11.79 -3.28
N LEU A 79 21.40 -11.44 -2.11
CA LEU A 79 21.48 -12.31 -0.93
C LEU A 79 20.69 -13.61 -1.11
N ARG A 80 19.51 -13.57 -1.73
CA ARG A 80 18.74 -14.78 -2.08
C ARG A 80 19.53 -15.68 -3.01
N GLU A 81 20.12 -15.13 -4.06
CA GLU A 81 20.95 -15.87 -5.02
C GLU A 81 22.14 -16.53 -4.33
N MET A 82 22.90 -15.77 -3.53
CA MET A 82 24.08 -16.29 -2.80
C MET A 82 23.72 -17.38 -1.78
N ALA A 83 22.55 -17.30 -1.16
CA ALA A 83 22.06 -18.28 -0.19
C ALA A 83 21.27 -19.44 -0.83
N GLY A 84 21.05 -19.43 -2.16
CA GLY A 84 20.26 -20.44 -2.86
C GLY A 84 18.77 -20.44 -2.49
N ILE A 85 18.22 -19.30 -2.08
CA ILE A 85 16.81 -19.14 -1.69
C ILE A 85 15.97 -18.92 -2.95
N THR A 86 15.09 -19.88 -3.27
CA THR A 86 14.16 -19.79 -4.41
C THR A 86 12.73 -19.44 -4.00
N GLU A 87 12.37 -19.70 -2.74
CA GLU A 87 11.08 -19.31 -2.17
C GLU A 87 11.09 -17.81 -1.84
N ILE A 88 10.19 -17.05 -2.46
CA ILE A 88 10.05 -15.61 -2.19
C ILE A 88 8.93 -15.41 -1.17
N VAL A 89 9.33 -15.01 0.03
CA VAL A 89 8.42 -14.56 1.09
C VAL A 89 8.54 -13.05 1.26
N VAL A 90 7.40 -12.38 1.41
CA VAL A 90 7.31 -10.93 1.62
C VAL A 90 6.20 -10.61 2.64
N PRO A 91 6.29 -9.48 3.36
CA PRO A 91 5.20 -8.99 4.22
C PRO A 91 3.88 -8.84 3.46
N GLU A 92 2.76 -8.98 4.16
CA GLU A 92 1.42 -9.11 3.58
C GLU A 92 1.03 -7.90 2.71
N GLN A 93 1.53 -6.71 3.02
CA GLN A 93 1.27 -5.49 2.27
C GLN A 93 1.94 -5.43 0.90
N PHE A 94 2.92 -6.29 0.64
CA PHE A 94 3.65 -6.34 -0.62
C PHE A 94 3.21 -7.53 -1.48
N TYR A 95 3.55 -7.46 -2.77
CA TYR A 95 3.36 -8.56 -3.71
C TYR A 95 4.70 -9.28 -3.91
N PRO A 96 4.74 -10.63 -3.98
CA PRO A 96 5.98 -11.39 -4.14
C PRO A 96 6.82 -11.00 -5.37
N GLU A 97 6.19 -10.53 -6.44
CA GLU A 97 6.84 -10.06 -7.65
C GLU A 97 7.46 -8.64 -7.54
N THR A 98 7.19 -7.92 -6.45
CA THR A 98 7.76 -6.59 -6.23
C THR A 98 9.19 -6.72 -5.72
N GLN A 99 10.14 -6.09 -6.41
CA GLN A 99 11.51 -5.95 -5.91
C GLN A 99 11.55 -4.92 -4.79
N LEU A 100 12.15 -5.31 -3.67
CA LEU A 100 12.14 -4.52 -2.44
C LEU A 100 13.55 -4.39 -1.87
N THR A 101 13.85 -3.22 -1.31
CA THR A 101 14.95 -3.12 -0.35
C THR A 101 14.58 -3.85 0.95
N LYS A 102 15.58 -4.06 1.82
CA LYS A 102 15.35 -4.55 3.19
C LYS A 102 14.27 -3.75 3.93
N TRP A 103 14.24 -2.44 3.73
CA TRP A 103 13.34 -1.52 4.44
C TRP A 103 11.93 -1.45 3.86
N GLY A 104 11.62 -2.28 2.86
CA GLY A 104 10.30 -2.33 2.22
C GLY A 104 10.07 -1.20 1.22
N ASP A 105 11.15 -0.67 0.63
CA ASP A 105 11.10 0.32 -0.45
C ASP A 105 11.04 -0.38 -1.80
N GLU A 106 10.09 0.00 -2.65
CA GLU A 106 9.95 -0.59 -3.99
C GLU A 106 11.06 -0.09 -4.92
N ILE A 107 11.75 -1.02 -5.57
CA ILE A 107 12.80 -0.74 -6.55
C ILE A 107 12.15 -0.69 -7.95
N LEU A 108 12.23 0.47 -8.58
CA LEU A 108 11.74 0.70 -9.94
C LEU A 108 12.78 0.29 -10.99
N ILE A 109 12.31 0.16 -12.24
CA ILE A 109 13.18 -0.01 -13.40
C ILE A 109 14.20 1.13 -13.44
N GLY A 110 15.49 0.79 -13.56
CA GLY A 110 16.60 1.74 -13.52
C GLY A 110 17.16 2.03 -12.12
N GLY A 111 16.71 1.31 -11.09
CA GLY A 111 17.30 1.35 -9.74
C GLY A 111 16.84 2.51 -8.85
N ARG A 112 15.92 3.35 -9.34
CA ARG A 112 15.22 4.35 -8.52
C ARG A 112 14.35 3.65 -7.49
N ARG A 113 14.15 4.29 -6.33
CA ARG A 113 13.43 3.69 -5.19
C ARG A 113 12.26 4.56 -4.76
N LEU A 114 11.15 3.94 -4.40
CA LEU A 114 10.01 4.61 -3.78
C LEU A 114 10.09 4.49 -2.28
N LYS A 115 9.85 5.60 -1.58
CA LYS A 115 9.85 5.64 -0.10
C LYS A 115 8.77 4.70 0.44
N GLY A 116 9.19 3.69 1.19
CA GLY A 116 8.34 2.69 1.82
C GLY A 116 7.94 3.03 3.26
N PRO A 117 7.32 2.07 3.98
CA PRO A 117 6.78 2.30 5.32
C PRO A 117 7.78 2.76 6.38
N LEU A 118 9.01 2.26 6.33
CA LEU A 118 10.04 2.56 7.33
C LEU A 118 10.97 3.70 6.91
N PHE A 119 10.77 4.27 5.72
CA PHE A 119 11.72 5.22 5.14
C PHE A 119 11.99 6.38 6.09
N ASP A 120 10.97 6.98 6.70
CA ASP A 120 11.12 8.16 7.56
C ASP A 120 11.61 7.85 8.99
N GLU A 121 11.87 6.58 9.34
CA GLU A 121 12.45 6.25 10.65
C GLU A 121 13.91 6.70 10.74
N GLU A 122 14.28 7.32 11.87
CA GLU A 122 15.60 7.96 12.04
C GLU A 122 16.76 6.97 11.84
N SER A 123 16.64 5.76 12.40
CA SER A 123 17.64 4.69 12.24
C SER A 123 17.79 4.23 10.78
N VAL A 124 16.68 4.19 10.03
CA VAL A 124 16.67 3.84 8.60
C VAL A 124 17.30 4.96 7.78
N GLN A 125 16.96 6.23 8.07
CA GLN A 125 17.58 7.38 7.43
C GLN A 125 19.10 7.45 7.69
N GLU A 126 19.53 7.14 8.90
CA GLU A 126 20.95 7.09 9.27
C GLU A 126 21.70 6.05 8.44
N VAL A 127 21.26 4.80 8.43
CA VAL A 127 21.96 3.73 7.72
C VAL A 127 21.95 3.94 6.19
N LEU A 128 20.85 4.45 5.62
CA LEU A 128 20.79 4.78 4.20
C LEU A 128 21.71 5.97 3.84
N ARG A 129 21.88 6.94 4.75
CA ARG A 129 22.81 8.07 4.56
C ARG A 129 24.26 7.61 4.60
N GLU A 130 24.61 6.75 5.55
CA GLU A 130 25.95 6.14 5.63
C GLU A 130 26.28 5.32 4.37
N GLY A 131 25.31 4.58 3.86
CA GLY A 131 25.41 3.85 2.59
C GLY A 131 25.46 4.76 1.36
N ARG A 132 25.19 6.06 1.50
CA ARG A 132 25.09 7.05 0.40
C ARG A 132 24.07 6.66 -0.67
N VAL A 133 22.99 5.98 -0.28
CA VAL A 133 21.95 5.48 -1.20
C VAL A 133 20.69 6.36 -1.25
N LEU A 134 20.61 7.40 -0.42
CA LEU A 134 19.46 8.33 -0.41
C LEU A 134 19.21 9.01 -1.77
N GLY A 135 20.25 9.19 -2.59
CA GLY A 135 20.12 9.75 -3.94
C GLY A 135 19.31 8.89 -4.92
N PHE A 136 19.07 7.62 -4.62
CA PHE A 136 18.23 6.74 -5.44
C PHE A 136 16.74 6.95 -5.21
N TYR A 137 16.34 7.61 -4.13
CA TYR A 137 14.93 7.74 -3.76
C TYR A 137 14.24 8.85 -4.54
N ASP A 138 13.00 8.57 -4.92
CA ASP A 138 12.06 9.57 -5.41
C ASP A 138 11.26 10.18 -4.27
N ASN A 139 10.73 11.38 -4.49
CA ASN A 139 9.82 12.02 -3.55
C ASN A 139 8.36 11.59 -3.78
N ARG A 140 8.15 10.47 -4.47
CA ARG A 140 6.82 9.89 -4.72
C ARG A 140 6.59 8.64 -3.91
N PHE A 141 5.32 8.44 -3.61
CA PHE A 141 4.84 7.34 -2.79
C PHE A 141 3.82 6.52 -3.57
N LYS A 142 3.93 5.20 -3.45
CA LYS A 142 2.88 4.29 -3.89
C LYS A 142 1.73 4.34 -2.88
N TYR A 143 0.48 4.29 -3.34
CA TYR A 143 -0.63 4.17 -2.40
C TYR A 143 -0.62 2.78 -1.72
N PRO A 144 -0.78 2.67 -0.39
CA PRO A 144 -0.77 1.38 0.30
C PRO A 144 -1.85 0.43 -0.22
N ARG A 145 -1.64 -0.88 0.01
CA ARG A 145 -2.65 -1.89 -0.29
C ARG A 145 -3.70 -1.90 0.82
N THR A 146 -4.97 -1.69 0.48
CA THR A 146 -6.07 -1.83 1.43
C THR A 146 -6.47 -3.29 1.60
N PHE A 147 -6.48 -3.79 2.84
CA PHE A 147 -6.86 -5.16 3.15
C PHE A 147 -8.37 -5.29 3.24
N HIS A 148 -8.88 -6.47 2.91
CA HIS A 148 -10.28 -6.82 3.10
C HIS A 148 -10.60 -7.04 4.57
N MET A 149 -11.78 -6.62 4.99
CA MET A 149 -12.37 -7.06 6.26
C MET A 149 -12.51 -8.60 6.25
N PRO A 150 -12.46 -9.27 7.42
CA PRO A 150 -12.57 -10.73 7.50
C PRO A 150 -13.87 -11.26 6.88
N PHE A 151 -14.94 -10.47 6.99
CA PHE A 151 -16.27 -10.77 6.47
C PHE A 151 -16.55 -10.20 5.08
N SER A 152 -15.55 -9.67 4.37
CA SER A 152 -15.72 -9.22 2.98
C SER A 152 -15.87 -10.43 2.05
N PRO A 153 -17.01 -10.57 1.34
CA PRO A 153 -17.26 -11.75 0.50
C PRO A 153 -16.55 -11.71 -0.87
N GLY A 154 -16.18 -10.52 -1.37
CA GLY A 154 -15.56 -10.35 -2.69
C GLY A 154 -14.04 -10.52 -2.76
N ALA A 155 -13.38 -10.94 -1.69
CA ALA A 155 -11.93 -11.13 -1.71
C ALA A 155 -11.52 -12.35 -2.55
N LEU A 156 -10.54 -12.16 -3.43
CA LEU A 156 -9.93 -13.24 -4.23
C LEU A 156 -8.76 -13.93 -3.49
N SER A 157 -8.19 -14.98 -4.09
CA SER A 157 -7.06 -15.73 -3.51
C SER A 157 -5.79 -14.91 -3.32
N ASP A 158 -5.59 -13.89 -4.16
CA ASP A 158 -4.45 -12.98 -4.08
C ASP A 158 -4.72 -11.80 -3.14
N ASP A 159 -5.97 -11.59 -2.70
CA ASP A 159 -6.35 -10.54 -1.75
C ASP A 159 -5.90 -10.84 -0.33
N LYS A 160 -5.50 -9.78 0.37
CA LYS A 160 -5.15 -9.85 1.79
C LYS A 160 -6.38 -9.50 2.62
N LYS A 161 -6.64 -10.34 3.61
CA LYS A 161 -7.69 -10.15 4.61
C LYS A 161 -7.06 -9.83 5.95
N LEU A 162 -7.73 -8.97 6.70
CA LEU A 162 -7.50 -8.87 8.13
C LEU A 162 -7.91 -10.17 8.82
N LYS A 163 -7.24 -10.47 9.95
CA LYS A 163 -7.62 -11.57 10.83
C LYS A 163 -8.96 -11.30 11.53
N ASP A 164 -9.09 -10.10 12.06
CA ASP A 164 -10.27 -9.55 12.73
C ASP A 164 -10.32 -8.02 12.54
N CYS A 165 -11.35 -7.38 13.11
CA CYS A 165 -11.53 -5.93 13.06
C CYS A 165 -11.05 -5.21 14.34
N SER A 166 -10.26 -5.87 15.20
CA SER A 166 -9.83 -5.32 16.50
C SER A 166 -9.12 -3.97 16.39
N GLN A 167 -8.46 -3.73 15.26
CA GLN A 167 -7.80 -2.45 14.95
C GLN A 167 -8.74 -1.23 14.99
N PHE A 168 -10.06 -1.44 14.86
CA PHE A 168 -11.07 -0.39 14.88
C PHE A 168 -11.81 -0.28 16.22
N GLU A 169 -11.69 -1.26 17.11
CA GLU A 169 -12.45 -1.30 18.37
C GLU A 169 -12.20 -0.04 19.21
N GLY A 170 -13.30 0.59 19.65
CA GLY A 170 -13.27 1.82 20.45
C GLY A 170 -12.80 3.08 19.70
N LYS A 171 -12.47 2.99 18.40
CA LYS A 171 -12.08 4.14 17.59
C LYS A 171 -13.26 4.72 16.83
N GLU A 172 -13.24 6.03 16.62
CA GLU A 172 -14.11 6.67 15.63
C GLU A 172 -13.61 6.36 14.22
N VAL A 173 -14.53 5.93 13.35
CA VAL A 173 -14.27 5.65 11.94
C VAL A 173 -15.20 6.44 11.03
N VAL A 174 -14.77 6.61 9.79
CA VAL A 174 -15.57 7.07 8.66
C VAL A 174 -15.61 5.98 7.60
N ILE A 175 -16.78 5.79 6.99
CA ILE A 175 -16.99 4.80 5.94
C ILE A 175 -17.34 5.53 4.65
N PHE A 176 -16.48 5.38 3.66
CA PHE A 176 -16.68 5.90 2.31
C PHE A 176 -17.30 4.85 1.41
N VAL A 177 -18.09 5.29 0.43
CA VAL A 177 -18.41 4.47 -0.75
C VAL A 177 -17.09 4.06 -1.40
N LYS A 178 -16.92 2.77 -1.71
CA LYS A 178 -15.80 2.31 -2.52
C LYS A 178 -16.18 2.51 -3.98
N ILE A 179 -15.73 3.62 -4.56
CA ILE A 179 -15.97 3.92 -5.96
C ILE A 179 -15.01 3.08 -6.83
N ASP A 180 -15.56 2.35 -7.79
CA ASP A 180 -14.83 1.57 -8.79
C ASP A 180 -14.21 2.49 -9.85
N GLY A 181 -12.91 2.77 -9.73
CA GLY A 181 -12.15 3.60 -10.65
C GLY A 181 -10.66 3.31 -10.62
N GLU A 182 -9.86 4.32 -10.98
CA GLU A 182 -8.40 4.28 -10.91
C GLU A 182 -7.89 5.21 -9.80
N ASN A 183 -7.25 4.62 -8.79
CA ASN A 183 -6.47 5.37 -7.80
C ASN A 183 -5.45 6.29 -8.49
N PHE A 184 -5.47 7.57 -8.13
CA PHE A 184 -4.73 8.64 -8.77
C PHE A 184 -4.11 9.57 -7.73
N GLN A 185 -2.81 9.80 -7.82
CA GLN A 185 -2.03 10.62 -6.91
C GLN A 185 -1.66 11.95 -7.59
N VAL A 186 -1.70 13.05 -6.84
CA VAL A 186 -1.35 14.40 -7.31
C VAL A 186 -0.42 15.07 -6.32
N TYR A 187 0.60 15.76 -6.83
CA TYR A 187 1.60 16.48 -6.03
C TYR A 187 1.62 17.97 -6.38
N SER A 188 2.25 18.76 -5.52
CA SER A 188 2.33 20.23 -5.66
C SER A 188 3.02 20.71 -6.94
N ASP A 189 3.95 19.93 -7.47
CA ASP A 189 4.65 20.22 -8.73
C ASP A 189 3.87 19.78 -9.98
N GLY A 190 2.62 19.36 -9.82
CA GLY A 190 1.76 18.91 -10.91
C GLY A 190 2.05 17.49 -11.40
N TYR A 191 3.01 16.78 -10.80
CA TYR A 191 3.22 15.38 -11.09
C TYR A 191 2.00 14.55 -10.67
N MET A 192 1.62 13.61 -11.52
CA MET A 192 0.47 12.73 -11.27
C MET A 192 0.75 11.31 -11.74
N HIS A 193 0.27 10.35 -10.97
CA HIS A 193 0.41 8.93 -11.31
C HIS A 193 -0.76 8.10 -10.79
N ALA A 194 -1.05 6.99 -11.46
CA ALA A 194 -1.95 5.98 -10.90
C ALA A 194 -1.29 5.31 -9.68
N ARG A 195 -1.98 4.41 -8.96
CA ARG A 195 -1.34 3.67 -7.85
C ARG A 195 0.04 3.11 -8.20
N SER A 196 0.19 2.51 -9.38
CA SER A 196 1.50 2.05 -9.88
C SER A 196 2.18 3.15 -10.69
N LEU A 197 3.42 3.48 -10.33
CA LEU A 197 4.21 4.50 -11.04
C LEU A 197 4.85 3.99 -12.33
N SER A 198 4.92 2.67 -12.51
CA SER A 198 5.50 2.01 -13.68
C SER A 198 4.54 1.89 -14.88
N LYS A 199 3.24 2.12 -14.68
CA LYS A 199 2.25 1.93 -15.74
C LYS A 199 2.26 3.12 -16.71
N PRO A 200 2.18 2.86 -18.04
CA PRO A 200 2.01 3.94 -19.01
C PRO A 200 0.75 4.77 -18.75
N ASN A 201 0.77 6.02 -19.21
CA ASN A 201 -0.42 6.87 -19.19
C ASN A 201 -1.56 6.22 -19.97
N HIS A 202 -2.78 6.33 -19.44
CA HIS A 202 -3.98 5.84 -20.09
C HIS A 202 -4.83 7.01 -20.60
N PRO A 203 -5.47 6.94 -21.79
CA PRO A 203 -6.25 8.06 -22.34
C PRO A 203 -7.35 8.58 -21.42
N SER A 204 -7.97 7.71 -20.60
CA SER A 204 -8.99 8.10 -19.62
C SER A 204 -8.48 9.03 -18.51
N GLN A 205 -7.16 9.17 -18.35
CA GLN A 205 -6.56 10.04 -17.34
C GLN A 205 -6.55 11.52 -17.77
N ALA A 206 -6.79 11.82 -19.05
CA ALA A 206 -6.69 13.18 -19.57
C ALA A 206 -7.61 14.15 -18.84
N TRP A 207 -8.85 13.75 -18.56
CA TRP A 207 -9.82 14.56 -17.83
C TRP A 207 -9.34 14.85 -16.40
N ALA A 208 -8.99 13.80 -15.65
CA ALA A 208 -8.50 13.93 -14.28
C ALA A 208 -7.23 14.78 -14.19
N LYS A 209 -6.27 14.59 -15.12
CA LYS A 209 -5.05 15.38 -15.18
C LYS A 209 -5.32 16.86 -15.40
N ASN A 210 -6.23 17.20 -16.33
CA ASN A 210 -6.60 18.59 -16.58
C ASN A 210 -7.34 19.22 -15.39
N TYR A 211 -8.22 18.46 -14.72
CA TYR A 211 -8.97 18.93 -13.56
C TYR A 211 -8.05 19.18 -12.35
N LEU A 212 -7.11 18.27 -12.09
CA LEU A 212 -6.20 18.32 -10.95
C LEU A 212 -5.03 19.28 -11.15
N SER A 213 -4.56 19.49 -12.39
CA SER A 213 -3.43 20.41 -12.66
C SER A 213 -3.77 21.86 -12.33
N GLN A 214 -5.04 22.23 -12.46
CA GLN A 214 -5.57 23.55 -12.08
C GLN A 214 -5.60 23.79 -10.57
N ARG A 215 -5.32 22.75 -9.77
CA ARG A 215 -5.33 22.79 -8.29
C ARG A 215 -3.98 22.42 -7.69
N ALA A 216 -3.08 21.80 -8.47
CA ALA A 216 -1.82 21.28 -7.98
C ALA A 216 -0.97 22.32 -7.25
N TYR A 217 -0.91 23.56 -7.76
CA TYR A 217 -0.13 24.65 -7.16
C TYR A 217 -0.66 25.10 -5.77
N LEU A 218 -1.88 24.71 -5.40
CA LEU A 218 -2.46 24.97 -4.07
C LEU A 218 -2.05 23.91 -3.04
N ILE A 219 -1.49 22.79 -3.48
CA ILE A 219 -1.03 21.72 -2.60
C ILE A 219 0.30 22.17 -1.97
N PRO A 220 0.47 22.09 -0.63
CA PRO A 220 1.75 22.40 0.01
C PRO A 220 2.90 21.52 -0.49
N GLU A 221 4.13 22.02 -0.40
CA GLU A 221 5.32 21.24 -0.76
C GLU A 221 5.44 19.98 0.11
N GLY A 222 5.78 18.85 -0.52
CA GLY A 222 5.88 17.56 0.16
C GLY A 222 4.53 16.85 0.36
N TRP A 223 3.40 17.54 0.15
CA TRP A 223 2.07 16.93 0.28
C TRP A 223 1.63 16.23 -0.99
N ARG A 224 0.67 15.30 -0.85
CA ARG A 224 -0.01 14.66 -1.99
C ARG A 224 -1.49 14.42 -1.73
N LEU A 225 -2.28 14.51 -2.78
CA LEU A 225 -3.69 14.13 -2.79
C LEU A 225 -3.84 12.73 -3.37
N SER A 226 -4.62 11.88 -2.71
CA SER A 226 -5.07 10.60 -3.24
C SER A 226 -6.54 10.70 -3.63
N CYS A 227 -6.81 10.52 -4.92
CA CYS A 227 -8.12 10.61 -5.52
C CYS A 227 -8.47 9.33 -6.28
N GLU A 228 -9.76 9.14 -6.55
CA GLU A 228 -10.27 8.11 -7.44
C GLU A 228 -10.69 8.77 -8.76
N ASN A 229 -10.04 8.40 -9.87
CA ASN A 229 -10.42 8.81 -11.22
C ASN A 229 -11.44 7.83 -11.79
N VAL A 230 -12.64 8.32 -12.09
CA VAL A 230 -13.77 7.52 -12.58
C VAL A 230 -14.30 8.06 -13.90
N TYR A 231 -13.45 8.70 -14.71
CA TYR A 231 -13.85 9.16 -16.03
C TYR A 231 -14.30 8.01 -16.94
N ALA A 232 -13.60 6.88 -16.92
CA ALA A 232 -13.93 5.72 -17.73
C ALA A 232 -14.59 4.61 -16.91
N GLU A 233 -15.48 3.87 -17.56
CA GLU A 233 -16.03 2.62 -17.04
C GLU A 233 -14.92 1.61 -16.75
N HIS A 234 -14.98 1.03 -15.55
CA HIS A 234 -14.14 -0.09 -15.14
C HIS A 234 -14.98 -1.37 -15.13
N SER A 235 -15.62 -1.64 -14.00
CA SER A 235 -16.61 -2.69 -13.78
C SER A 235 -18.02 -2.09 -13.68
N ILE A 236 -18.13 -0.83 -13.27
CA ILE A 236 -19.38 -0.08 -13.16
C ILE A 236 -19.41 1.02 -14.22
N HIS A 237 -20.49 1.04 -15.01
CA HIS A 237 -20.85 2.18 -15.84
C HIS A 237 -21.70 3.14 -15.03
N TYR A 238 -21.11 4.22 -14.52
CA TYR A 238 -21.84 5.19 -13.72
C TYR A 238 -22.66 6.13 -14.59
N SER A 239 -23.89 6.38 -14.14
CA SER A 239 -24.84 7.25 -14.82
C SER A 239 -25.14 8.55 -14.07
N ASN A 240 -24.69 8.67 -12.82
CA ASN A 240 -25.16 9.72 -11.90
C ASN A 240 -24.06 10.28 -10.97
N LEU A 241 -22.84 10.43 -11.49
CA LEU A 241 -21.68 10.94 -10.72
C LEU A 241 -21.79 12.44 -10.42
N ASP A 242 -21.34 12.86 -9.24
CA ASP A 242 -21.19 14.29 -8.91
C ASP A 242 -19.97 14.90 -9.62
N ASN A 243 -18.90 14.12 -9.79
CA ASN A 243 -17.65 14.48 -10.48
C ASN A 243 -16.96 13.22 -11.06
N TYR A 244 -15.95 13.36 -11.91
CA TYR A 244 -15.10 12.24 -12.35
C TYR A 244 -13.86 12.03 -11.48
N VAL A 245 -13.60 12.92 -10.51
CA VAL A 245 -12.50 12.79 -9.54
C VAL A 245 -13.06 12.93 -8.13
N TYR A 246 -12.76 11.97 -7.26
CA TYR A 246 -13.15 11.99 -5.86
C TYR A 246 -11.93 11.93 -4.94
N LEU A 247 -11.76 12.92 -4.07
CA LEU A 247 -10.71 12.93 -3.05
C LEU A 247 -11.07 11.97 -1.91
N PHE A 248 -10.13 11.13 -1.46
CA PHE A 248 -10.37 10.25 -0.30
C PHE A 248 -9.24 10.27 0.73
N ALA A 249 -8.07 10.84 0.43
CA ALA A 249 -7.01 11.04 1.41
C ALA A 249 -6.06 12.16 0.99
N ILE A 250 -5.46 12.83 1.97
CA ILE A 250 -4.34 13.78 1.78
C ILE A 250 -3.22 13.35 2.70
N TRP A 251 -2.00 13.35 2.18
CA TRP A 251 -0.80 13.02 2.92
C TRP A 251 0.10 14.24 3.03
N ASN A 252 0.61 14.49 4.23
CA ASN A 252 1.54 15.59 4.49
C ASN A 252 2.99 15.22 4.13
N GLU A 253 3.91 16.15 4.36
CA GLU A 253 5.34 16.02 4.10
C GLU A 253 6.03 14.94 4.96
N ARG A 254 5.42 14.55 6.08
CA ARG A 254 5.86 13.46 6.96
C ARG A 254 5.21 12.12 6.59
N ASN A 255 4.54 12.05 5.45
CA ASN A 255 3.85 10.85 4.97
C ASN A 255 2.79 10.34 5.97
N GLU A 256 2.14 11.27 6.67
CA GLU A 256 0.99 11.02 7.53
C GLU A 256 -0.28 11.42 6.78
N VAL A 257 -1.32 10.59 6.84
CA VAL A 257 -2.62 11.00 6.33
C VAL A 257 -3.24 12.02 7.28
N LEU A 258 -3.88 13.04 6.73
CA LEU A 258 -4.61 14.03 7.53
C LEU A 258 -5.81 13.39 8.25
N PRO A 259 -6.18 13.91 9.44
CA PRO A 259 -7.46 13.59 10.05
C PRO A 259 -8.63 13.86 9.11
N PHE A 260 -9.73 13.13 9.31
CA PHE A 260 -10.91 13.22 8.45
C PHE A 260 -11.50 14.63 8.37
N ASP A 261 -11.55 15.36 9.49
CA ASP A 261 -12.10 16.72 9.51
C ASP A 261 -11.24 17.69 8.69
N GLU A 262 -9.90 17.59 8.77
CA GLU A 262 -9.00 18.36 7.91
C GLU A 262 -9.13 17.96 6.44
N LEU A 263 -9.33 16.66 6.14
CA LEU A 263 -9.59 16.21 4.77
C LEU A 263 -10.85 16.89 4.18
N VAL A 264 -11.92 17.02 4.98
CA VAL A 264 -13.13 17.72 4.57
C VAL A 264 -12.84 19.20 4.30
N GLU A 265 -12.17 19.89 5.22
CA GLU A 265 -11.78 21.30 5.04
C GLU A 265 -10.94 21.50 3.76
N TRP A 266 -9.95 20.65 3.53
CA TRP A 266 -9.13 20.70 2.31
C TRP A 266 -9.92 20.38 1.04
N SER A 267 -10.90 19.48 1.09
CA SER A 267 -11.76 19.19 -0.06
C SER A 267 -12.55 20.43 -0.50
N GLU A 268 -13.01 21.24 0.46
CA GLU A 268 -13.70 22.51 0.21
C GLU A 268 -12.74 23.57 -0.32
N LEU A 269 -11.57 23.73 0.31
CA LEU A 269 -10.54 24.70 -0.10
C LEU A 269 -10.04 24.46 -1.52
N LEU A 270 -9.86 23.20 -1.90
CA LEU A 270 -9.37 22.80 -3.21
C LEU A 270 -10.49 22.71 -4.26
N ASP A 271 -11.76 22.83 -3.85
CA ASP A 271 -12.93 22.57 -4.71
C ASP A 271 -12.79 21.21 -5.43
N ILE A 272 -12.52 20.15 -4.65
CA ILE A 272 -12.47 18.76 -5.11
C ILE A 272 -13.54 17.98 -4.38
N THR A 273 -14.39 17.28 -5.13
CA THR A 273 -15.46 16.46 -4.57
C THR A 273 -14.88 15.38 -3.65
N LEU A 274 -15.28 15.39 -2.38
CA LEU A 274 -14.93 14.34 -1.43
C LEU A 274 -15.64 13.03 -1.82
N CYS A 275 -14.97 11.90 -1.62
CA CYS A 275 -15.58 10.58 -1.75
C CYS A 275 -16.83 10.50 -0.84
N PRO A 276 -17.97 9.96 -1.31
CA PRO A 276 -19.18 10.01 -0.53
C PRO A 276 -19.09 9.22 0.78
N VAL A 277 -19.54 9.85 1.86
CA VAL A 277 -19.55 9.25 3.20
C VAL A 277 -20.89 8.53 3.43
N LEU A 278 -20.82 7.26 3.75
CA LEU A 278 -21.97 6.45 4.15
C LEU A 278 -22.28 6.62 5.64
N TRP A 279 -21.24 6.76 6.46
CA TRP A 279 -21.39 6.84 7.92
C TRP A 279 -20.10 7.33 8.59
N ARG A 280 -20.25 7.92 9.78
CA ARG A 280 -19.16 8.24 10.72
C ARG A 280 -19.64 7.96 12.15
N GLY A 281 -18.78 7.36 12.98
CA GLY A 281 -19.05 7.12 14.39
C GLY A 281 -18.07 6.13 15.02
N ILE A 282 -18.28 5.80 16.29
CA ILE A 282 -17.47 4.78 16.99
C ILE A 282 -17.73 3.41 16.37
N TRP A 283 -16.66 2.70 15.97
CA TRP A 283 -16.75 1.39 15.33
C TRP A 283 -17.72 0.46 16.05
N ASP A 284 -18.73 0.03 15.30
CA ASP A 284 -19.71 -0.97 15.70
C ASP A 284 -19.89 -1.92 14.51
N GLU A 285 -19.41 -3.15 14.67
CA GLU A 285 -19.39 -4.12 13.57
C GLU A 285 -20.82 -4.44 13.05
N GLU A 286 -21.83 -4.42 13.92
CA GLU A 286 -23.22 -4.66 13.51
C GLU A 286 -23.74 -3.53 12.62
N ILE A 287 -23.50 -2.28 13.00
CA ILE A 287 -23.84 -1.12 12.16
C ILE A 287 -23.10 -1.21 10.83
N VAL A 288 -21.79 -1.47 10.87
CA VAL A 288 -20.94 -1.46 9.68
C VAL A 288 -21.28 -2.58 8.69
N ARG A 289 -21.64 -3.77 9.18
CA ARG A 289 -22.12 -4.86 8.32
C ARG A 289 -23.44 -4.52 7.61
N ASN A 290 -24.30 -3.72 8.25
CA ASN A 290 -25.60 -3.33 7.72
C ASN A 290 -25.56 -2.05 6.85
N ILE A 291 -24.42 -1.36 6.75
CA ILE A 291 -24.26 -0.16 5.92
C ILE A 291 -24.29 -0.47 4.42
N TYR A 292 -23.84 -1.67 4.02
CA TYR A 292 -23.77 -2.02 2.60
C TYR A 292 -25.15 -1.96 1.93
N ARG A 293 -25.18 -1.36 0.75
CA ARG A 293 -26.33 -1.34 -0.15
C ARG A 293 -25.84 -1.81 -1.52
N SER A 294 -26.69 -2.50 -2.28
CA SER A 294 -26.34 -2.91 -3.65
C SER A 294 -26.14 -1.72 -4.59
N LYS A 295 -26.73 -0.56 -4.24
CA LYS A 295 -26.69 0.65 -5.04
C LYS A 295 -26.37 1.89 -4.22
N TYR A 296 -25.65 2.81 -4.85
CA TYR A 296 -25.41 4.16 -4.36
C TYR A 296 -25.68 5.14 -5.50
N ASN A 297 -26.53 6.16 -5.27
CA ASN A 297 -26.93 7.13 -6.30
C ASN A 297 -27.43 6.49 -7.62
N LEU A 298 -28.25 5.44 -7.53
CA LEU A 298 -28.85 4.67 -8.65
C LEU A 298 -27.89 3.70 -9.38
N ASP A 299 -26.60 3.94 -9.27
CA ASP A 299 -25.56 3.06 -9.80
C ASP A 299 -25.23 1.95 -8.79
N ASP A 300 -24.60 0.89 -9.29
CA ASP A 300 -24.17 -0.22 -8.45
C ASP A 300 -23.05 0.22 -7.49
N MET A 301 -22.89 -0.51 -6.38
CA MET A 301 -21.89 -0.21 -5.36
C MET A 301 -20.98 -1.43 -5.16
N GLU A 302 -19.70 -1.27 -5.50
CA GLU A 302 -18.65 -2.29 -5.32
C GLU A 302 -18.55 -2.70 -3.84
N GLY A 303 -18.61 -1.71 -2.95
CA GLY A 303 -18.51 -1.89 -1.52
C GLY A 303 -18.20 -0.58 -0.82
N TRP A 304 -17.48 -0.65 0.30
CA TRP A 304 -17.10 0.51 1.10
C TRP A 304 -15.71 0.36 1.70
N VAL A 305 -15.11 1.49 2.11
CA VAL A 305 -13.80 1.54 2.78
C VAL A 305 -13.97 2.25 4.11
N SER A 306 -13.54 1.60 5.19
CA SER A 306 -13.50 2.18 6.53
C SER A 306 -12.12 2.75 6.81
N TRP A 307 -12.08 3.93 7.40
CA TRP A 307 -10.89 4.63 7.90
C TRP A 307 -11.10 5.05 9.34
N THR A 308 -10.08 4.98 10.19
CA THR A 308 -10.11 5.74 11.45
C THR A 308 -10.08 7.24 11.16
N THR A 309 -10.80 8.05 11.94
CA THR A 309 -10.91 9.50 11.67
C THR A 309 -9.67 10.30 12.06
N HIS A 310 -8.81 9.75 12.92
CA HIS A 310 -7.56 10.40 13.31
C HIS A 310 -6.50 10.18 12.23
N GLY A 311 -5.61 11.16 12.06
CA GLY A 311 -4.45 11.03 11.17
C GLY A 311 -3.50 9.93 11.66
N PHE A 312 -2.79 9.29 10.72
CA PHE A 312 -1.84 8.23 11.02
C PHE A 312 -0.70 8.17 10.01
N HIS A 313 0.44 7.62 10.43
CA HIS A 313 1.60 7.45 9.57
C HIS A 313 1.38 6.34 8.53
N TYR A 314 1.98 6.47 7.35
CA TYR A 314 1.89 5.50 6.24
C TYR A 314 2.12 4.04 6.66
N LYS A 315 3.05 3.80 7.60
CA LYS A 315 3.36 2.46 8.12
C LYS A 315 2.19 1.78 8.84
N ASP A 316 1.28 2.57 9.40
CA ASP A 316 0.14 2.09 10.16
C ASP A 316 -1.14 2.00 9.31
N PHE A 317 -1.05 2.13 7.98
CA PHE A 317 -2.21 2.10 7.08
C PHE A 317 -3.10 0.85 7.28
N HIS A 318 -2.50 -0.33 7.39
CA HIS A 318 -3.24 -1.59 7.57
C HIS A 318 -3.89 -1.75 8.96
N LYS A 319 -3.57 -0.85 9.91
CA LYS A 319 -4.17 -0.76 11.26
C LYS A 319 -5.29 0.28 11.35
N ASN A 320 -5.53 1.01 10.25
CA ASN A 320 -6.46 2.13 10.22
C ASN A 320 -7.37 2.13 8.99
N VAL A 321 -7.13 1.27 7.99
CA VAL A 321 -7.91 1.23 6.75
C VAL A 321 -8.20 -0.20 6.31
N ALA A 322 -9.47 -0.49 6.05
CA ALA A 322 -9.88 -1.76 5.47
C ALA A 322 -11.15 -1.63 4.64
N LYS A 323 -11.32 -2.54 3.68
CA LYS A 323 -12.42 -2.51 2.72
C LYS A 323 -13.36 -3.69 2.86
N TYR A 324 -14.63 -3.46 2.56
CA TYR A 324 -15.61 -4.48 2.24
C TYR A 324 -15.92 -4.38 0.76
N VAL A 325 -15.90 -5.51 0.07
CA VAL A 325 -16.28 -5.66 -1.34
C VAL A 325 -17.30 -6.78 -1.42
N GLN A 326 -18.41 -6.54 -2.12
CA GLN A 326 -19.49 -7.52 -2.28
C GLN A 326 -19.07 -8.70 -3.17
N SER A 327 -19.73 -9.86 -3.02
CA SER A 327 -19.46 -11.06 -3.83
C SER A 327 -19.65 -10.81 -5.32
N GLY A 328 -18.79 -11.40 -6.16
CA GLY A 328 -18.91 -11.35 -7.63
C GLY A 328 -18.31 -10.11 -8.29
N TRP A 329 -17.96 -9.06 -7.54
CA TRP A 329 -17.34 -7.85 -8.11
C TRP A 329 -15.94 -8.11 -8.69
N SER A 330 -15.13 -8.89 -8.01
CA SER A 330 -13.76 -9.19 -8.47
C SER A 330 -13.73 -10.04 -9.74
N GLU A 331 -14.82 -10.74 -10.05
CA GLU A 331 -15.02 -11.44 -11.33
C GLU A 331 -15.45 -10.47 -12.45
N ASN A 332 -16.23 -9.43 -12.11
CA ASN A 332 -16.67 -8.37 -13.03
C ASN A 332 -15.53 -7.44 -13.48
N ILE A 333 -14.49 -7.22 -12.66
CA ILE A 333 -13.26 -6.51 -13.08
C ILE A 333 -12.66 -7.15 -14.36
N LYS A 334 -12.90 -8.46 -14.55
CA LYS A 334 -12.59 -9.24 -15.74
C LYS A 334 -13.84 -9.58 -16.55
N HIS A 335 -14.74 -8.63 -16.87
CA HIS A 335 -15.81 -8.90 -17.84
C HIS A 335 -15.19 -9.46 -19.14
N GLY A 336 -15.35 -10.77 -19.39
CA GLY A 336 -14.75 -11.50 -20.50
C GLY A 336 -13.26 -11.86 -20.35
N GLY A 337 -12.68 -11.80 -19.14
CA GLY A 337 -11.26 -12.11 -18.90
C GLY A 337 -10.28 -10.97 -19.19
N ILE A 338 -10.78 -9.80 -19.63
CA ILE A 338 -9.97 -8.67 -20.10
C ILE A 338 -10.01 -7.53 -19.07
N HIS A 339 -8.84 -6.98 -18.74
CA HIS A 339 -8.68 -5.87 -17.80
C HIS A 339 -9.24 -4.55 -18.40
N TRP A 340 -9.82 -3.66 -17.59
CA TRP A 340 -10.47 -2.43 -18.07
C TRP A 340 -9.59 -1.55 -18.97
N ARG A 341 -8.29 -1.49 -18.67
CA ARG A 341 -7.28 -0.73 -19.46
C ARG A 341 -7.09 -1.22 -20.89
N ASP A 342 -7.49 -2.46 -21.17
CA ASP A 342 -7.35 -3.08 -22.49
C ASP A 342 -8.67 -3.02 -23.29
N LYS A 343 -9.72 -2.41 -22.71
CA LYS A 343 -11.02 -2.20 -23.35
C LYS A 343 -11.09 -0.81 -23.98
N PRO A 344 -12.00 -0.59 -24.95
CA PRO A 344 -12.33 0.75 -25.42
C PRO A 344 -12.75 1.65 -24.24
N VAL A 345 -12.30 2.90 -24.26
CA VAL A 345 -12.68 3.89 -23.24
C VAL A 345 -14.16 4.25 -23.41
N ILE A 346 -14.98 3.89 -22.43
CA ILE A 346 -16.38 4.29 -22.33
C ILE A 346 -16.48 5.32 -21.21
N PRO A 347 -16.76 6.61 -21.50
CA PRO A 347 -16.91 7.61 -20.45
C PRO A 347 -18.15 7.34 -19.59
N ASN A 348 -17.99 7.45 -18.27
CA ASN A 348 -19.10 7.52 -17.32
C ASN A 348 -19.88 8.83 -17.50
N ARG A 349 -21.01 8.99 -16.79
CA ARG A 349 -21.86 10.18 -16.89
C ARG A 349 -21.98 10.91 -15.56
N LEU A 350 -21.92 12.24 -15.64
CA LEU A 350 -22.26 13.11 -14.53
C LEU A 350 -23.78 13.23 -14.39
N ARG A 351 -24.24 13.46 -13.16
CA ARG A 351 -25.62 13.81 -12.85
C ARG A 351 -26.04 15.04 -13.64
N GLU A 352 -27.21 14.98 -14.26
CA GLU A 352 -27.83 16.17 -14.86
C GLU A 352 -28.15 17.19 -13.77
N ARG A 353 -27.61 18.41 -13.89
CA ARG A 353 -28.05 19.53 -13.05
C ARG A 353 -29.48 19.84 -13.44
N LYS A 354 -30.44 19.69 -12.51
CA LYS A 354 -31.79 20.24 -12.70
C LYS A 354 -31.63 21.76 -12.88
N GLN A 355 -32.00 22.25 -14.05
CA GLN A 355 -32.04 23.68 -14.37
C GLN A 355 -33.05 24.42 -13.52
#